data_AF-A0A945HFW9-F1
#
_entry.id   AF-A0A945HFW9-F1
#
_cell.length_a   1.000
_cell.length_b   1.000
_cell.length_c   1.000
_cell.angle_alpha   90.00
_cell.angle_beta   90.00
_cell.angle_gamma   90.00
#
_symmetry.space_group_name_H-M   'P 1'
#
loop_
_entity.id
_entity.type
_entity.pdbx_description
1 polymer ?
#
loop_
_entity_poly.entity_id
_entity_poly.type
_entity_poly.pdbx_seq_one_letter_code
_entity_poly.pdbx_strand_id
1 'polypeptide(L)'
;QSLRSSADWSLPAEDLRLWICLHEVAHHAVLGVPHLRTALTNLLSRHAGAFRNDGSALQDQLGDIDLTSGPEALARLQEALDPEMVLGAVRSLDQEALLPHLEALVAVVIGYVDHVMDDIGGTLIGSYRQVTEAVRRRRVGTGDADRFVERILGLNLTLEQVDRGSAFVAGVVERSGTDGLGRLWAGAQNLPTPSEVDAPGLWLARIDLPDPPQP
;
A
#
# COMPACT_ATOMS: atom_id res chain seq x y z
N GLN A 1 -12.91 20.86 -0.04
CA GLN A 1 -12.88 20.26 -1.39
C GLN A 1 -13.91 19.12 -1.55
N SER A 2 -14.27 18.37 -0.49
CA SER A 2 -15.22 17.24 -0.54
C SER A 2 -16.68 17.54 -0.90
N LEU A 3 -17.16 18.79 -0.77
CA LEU A 3 -18.57 19.11 -1.03
C LEU A 3 -18.89 19.40 -2.50
N ARG A 4 -17.89 19.69 -3.34
CA ARG A 4 -18.11 19.93 -4.78
C ARG A 4 -18.35 18.64 -5.58
N SER A 5 -17.94 17.47 -5.07
CA SER A 5 -18.06 16.19 -5.80
C SER A 5 -19.41 15.47 -5.68
N SER A 6 -20.27 15.82 -4.72
CA SER A 6 -21.58 15.14 -4.59
C SER A 6 -22.54 15.51 -5.73
N ALA A 7 -22.48 16.76 -6.21
CA ALA A 7 -23.31 17.24 -7.32
C ALA A 7 -22.93 16.59 -8.67
N ASP A 8 -21.64 16.34 -8.89
CA ASP A 8 -21.14 15.73 -10.14
C ASP A 8 -21.51 14.24 -10.27
N TRP A 9 -21.83 13.58 -9.16
CA TRP A 9 -22.07 12.13 -9.11
C TRP A 9 -23.53 11.74 -8.88
N SER A 10 -24.41 12.73 -8.71
CA SER A 10 -25.83 12.50 -8.38
C SER A 10 -26.02 11.59 -7.15
N LEU A 11 -25.07 11.64 -6.20
CA LEU A 11 -25.11 10.84 -4.98
C LEU A 11 -25.67 11.67 -3.82
N PRO A 12 -26.48 11.07 -2.92
CA PRO A 12 -26.90 11.75 -1.70
C PRO A 12 -25.65 12.22 -0.92
N ALA A 13 -25.59 13.52 -0.63
CA ALA A 13 -24.44 14.10 0.06
C ALA A 13 -24.22 13.51 1.46
N GLU A 14 -25.29 13.06 2.11
CA GLU A 14 -25.27 12.38 3.41
C GLU A 14 -24.63 11.00 3.31
N ASP A 15 -25.05 10.17 2.36
CA ASP A 15 -24.48 8.85 2.10
C ASP A 15 -22.98 8.92 1.80
N LEU A 16 -22.55 9.89 0.99
CA LEU A 16 -21.13 10.10 0.70
C LEU A 16 -20.35 10.50 1.97
N ARG A 17 -20.91 11.37 2.82
CA ARG A 17 -20.25 11.77 4.07
C ARG A 17 -20.17 10.60 5.04
N LEU A 18 -21.25 9.81 5.18
CA LEU A 18 -21.28 8.65 6.05
C LEU A 18 -20.27 7.59 5.57
N TRP A 19 -20.19 7.36 4.26
CA TRP A 19 -19.17 6.49 3.67
C TRP A 19 -17.75 6.96 4.01
N ILE A 20 -17.45 8.25 3.85
CA ILE A 20 -16.12 8.81 4.19
C ILE A 20 -15.86 8.65 5.69
N CYS A 21 -16.81 9.00 6.54
CA CYS A 21 -16.67 8.87 7.99
C CYS A 21 -16.39 7.41 8.39
N LEU A 22 -17.12 6.44 7.84
CA LEU A 22 -16.92 5.03 8.14
C LEU A 22 -15.54 4.56 7.67
N HIS A 23 -15.12 4.97 6.47
CA HIS A 23 -13.81 4.65 5.91
C HIS A 23 -12.66 5.20 6.77
N GLU A 24 -12.74 6.47 7.19
CA GLU A 24 -11.74 7.08 8.06
C GLU A 24 -11.70 6.43 9.45
N VAL A 25 -12.86 6.08 10.03
CA VAL A 25 -12.93 5.38 11.32
C VAL A 25 -12.34 3.97 11.22
N ALA A 26 -12.64 3.23 10.13
CA ALA A 26 -12.07 1.91 9.90
C ALA A 26 -10.54 1.96 9.75
N HIS A 27 -10.02 2.89 8.94
CA HIS A 27 -8.58 3.12 8.85
C HIS A 27 -7.97 3.51 10.19
N HIS A 28 -8.59 4.43 10.92
CA HIS A 28 -8.11 4.87 12.22
C HIS A 28 -8.05 3.71 13.23
N ALA A 29 -9.07 2.84 13.24
CA ALA A 29 -9.10 1.66 14.11
C ALA A 29 -7.97 0.69 13.76
N VAL A 30 -7.79 0.37 12.47
CA VAL A 30 -6.73 -0.55 12.00
C VAL A 30 -5.35 0.03 12.28
N LEU A 31 -5.07 1.27 11.87
CA LEU A 31 -3.79 1.94 12.12
C LEU A 31 -3.57 2.24 13.61
N GLY A 32 -4.63 2.21 14.42
CA GLY A 32 -4.58 2.28 15.88
C GLY A 32 -3.94 1.06 16.53
N VAL A 33 -3.91 -0.08 15.84
CA VAL A 33 -3.33 -1.33 16.36
C VAL A 33 -1.81 -1.15 16.61
N PRO A 34 -1.32 -1.31 17.86
CA PRO A 34 0.06 -0.97 18.21
C PRO A 34 1.13 -1.70 17.39
N HIS A 35 1.02 -3.03 17.25
CA HIS A 35 2.03 -3.82 16.54
C HIS A 35 2.03 -3.55 15.03
N LEU A 36 0.87 -3.26 14.44
CA LEU A 36 0.79 -2.86 13.03
C LEU A 36 1.50 -1.53 12.81
N ARG A 37 1.21 -0.54 13.65
CA ARG A 37 1.86 0.78 13.60
C ARG A 37 3.37 0.64 13.74
N THR A 38 3.84 -0.12 14.74
CA THR A 38 5.26 -0.39 14.93
C THR A 38 5.87 -1.07 13.71
N ALA A 39 5.22 -2.09 13.13
CA ALA A 39 5.72 -2.78 11.94
C ALA A 39 5.82 -1.85 10.72
N LEU A 40 4.78 -1.07 10.43
CA LEU A 40 4.77 -0.09 9.33
C LEU A 40 5.83 0.99 9.54
N THR A 41 5.94 1.57 10.74
CA THR A 41 6.98 2.56 11.05
C THR A 41 8.37 1.98 10.89
N ASN A 42 8.63 0.75 11.38
CA ASN A 42 9.93 0.11 11.22
C ASN A 42 10.28 -0.18 9.76
N LEU A 43 9.32 -0.64 8.96
CA LEU A 43 9.52 -0.88 7.53
C LEU A 43 9.78 0.43 6.80
N LEU A 44 8.95 1.46 7.02
CA LEU A 44 9.13 2.79 6.43
C LEU A 44 10.45 3.43 6.84
N SER A 45 10.84 3.38 8.11
CA SER A 45 12.10 3.95 8.58
C SER A 45 13.31 3.23 8.01
N ARG A 46 13.27 1.90 7.89
CA ARG A 46 14.36 1.14 7.25
C ARG A 46 14.42 1.38 5.75
N HIS A 47 13.27 1.43 5.09
CA HIS A 47 13.16 1.73 3.66
C HIS A 47 13.67 3.14 3.34
N ALA A 48 13.22 4.14 4.09
CA ALA A 48 13.67 5.53 3.98
C ALA A 48 15.15 5.68 4.36
N GLY A 49 15.62 5.00 5.41
CA GLY A 49 17.02 5.02 5.85
C GLY A 49 17.98 4.27 4.92
N ALA A 50 17.46 3.36 4.09
CA ALA A 50 18.23 2.66 3.07
C ALA A 50 18.39 3.46 1.77
N PHE A 51 17.89 4.71 1.71
CA PHE A 51 18.33 5.71 0.73
C PHE A 51 19.78 6.10 1.07
N ARG A 52 20.73 5.23 0.72
CA ARG A 52 22.11 5.65 0.60
C ARG A 52 22.22 6.23 -0.79
N ASN A 53 22.33 7.55 -0.87
CA ASN A 53 22.79 8.22 -2.08
C ASN A 53 24.21 7.72 -2.34
N ASP A 54 24.32 6.60 -3.05
CA ASP A 54 25.60 6.08 -3.47
C ASP A 54 26.04 6.93 -4.65
N GLY A 55 26.63 8.09 -4.32
CA GLY A 55 27.13 9.02 -5.32
C GLY A 55 28.13 8.37 -6.28
N SER A 56 28.72 7.23 -5.89
CA SER A 56 29.56 6.41 -6.77
C SER A 56 28.79 5.76 -7.92
N ALA A 57 27.56 5.28 -7.71
CA ALA A 57 26.74 4.69 -8.77
C ALA A 57 26.29 5.73 -9.80
N LEU A 58 25.91 6.93 -9.33
CA LEU A 58 25.63 8.07 -10.21
C LEU A 58 26.92 8.53 -10.93
N GLN A 59 28.06 8.50 -10.25
CA GLN A 59 29.34 8.89 -10.84
C GLN A 59 29.84 7.87 -11.87
N ASP A 60 29.60 6.58 -11.70
CA ASP A 60 29.88 5.54 -12.71
C ASP A 60 28.96 5.71 -13.93
N GLN A 61 27.68 6.04 -13.71
CA GLN A 61 26.71 6.25 -14.78
C GLN A 61 26.94 7.56 -15.56
N LEU A 62 27.39 8.61 -14.88
CA LEU A 62 27.73 9.91 -15.47
C LEU A 62 29.18 9.96 -16.00
N GLY A 63 30.06 9.09 -15.50
CA GLY A 63 31.49 9.06 -15.84
C GLY A 63 31.76 8.68 -17.30
N ASP A 64 30.82 7.96 -17.93
CA ASP A 64 30.87 7.56 -19.34
C ASP A 64 30.27 8.62 -20.30
N ILE A 65 29.70 9.71 -19.77
CA ILE A 65 29.13 10.78 -20.60
C ILE A 65 30.21 11.76 -21.02
N ASP A 66 30.71 11.62 -22.24
CA ASP A 66 31.62 12.59 -22.84
C ASP A 66 30.88 13.87 -23.26
N LEU A 67 30.93 14.88 -22.38
CA LEU A 67 30.33 16.22 -22.55
C LEU A 67 30.89 17.00 -23.74
N THR A 68 31.98 16.54 -24.37
CA THR A 68 32.56 17.19 -25.55
C THR A 68 31.91 16.74 -26.87
N SER A 69 31.03 15.74 -26.83
CA SER A 69 30.38 15.11 -28.01
C SER A 69 29.23 15.93 -28.62
N GLY A 70 29.00 17.17 -28.17
CA GLY A 70 27.97 18.06 -28.70
C GLY A 70 26.56 17.82 -28.11
N PRO A 71 25.48 18.27 -28.78
CA PRO A 71 24.13 18.34 -28.21
C PRO A 71 23.53 16.98 -27.81
N GLU A 72 24.01 15.87 -28.38
CA GLU A 72 23.60 14.51 -28.01
C GLU A 72 24.08 14.11 -26.59
N ALA A 73 25.24 14.61 -26.15
CA ALA A 73 25.72 14.39 -24.78
C ALA A 73 24.85 15.14 -23.76
N LEU A 74 24.33 16.31 -24.14
CA LEU A 74 23.42 17.09 -23.30
C LEU A 74 22.06 16.38 -23.14
N ALA A 75 21.57 15.74 -24.19
CA ALA A 75 20.35 14.92 -24.13
C ALA A 75 20.55 13.68 -23.24
N ARG A 76 21.67 12.96 -23.37
CA ARG A 76 21.99 11.82 -22.49
C ARG A 76 22.21 12.23 -21.05
N LEU A 77 22.81 13.40 -20.81
CA LEU A 77 22.93 13.96 -19.46
C LEU A 77 21.57 14.30 -18.86
N GLN A 78 20.65 14.89 -19.66
CA GLN A 78 19.28 15.16 -19.20
C GLN A 78 18.52 13.88 -18.88
N GLU A 79 18.71 12.83 -19.66
CA GLU A 79 18.09 11.50 -19.45
C GLU A 79 18.71 10.76 -18.25
N ALA A 80 20.03 10.88 -18.02
CA ALA A 80 20.71 10.33 -16.85
C ALA A 80 20.40 11.09 -15.55
N LEU A 81 20.06 12.37 -15.65
CA LEU A 81 19.56 13.20 -14.55
C LEU A 81 18.03 13.15 -14.41
N ASP A 82 17.36 12.28 -15.17
CA ASP A 82 15.94 12.04 -15.00
C ASP A 82 15.67 11.59 -13.56
N PRO A 83 14.78 12.26 -12.82
CA PRO A 83 14.49 11.94 -11.43
C PRO A 83 14.13 10.45 -11.22
N GLU A 84 13.44 9.81 -12.16
CA GLU A 84 13.05 8.40 -12.05
C GLU A 84 14.25 7.47 -12.21
N MET A 85 15.18 7.81 -13.11
CA MET A 85 16.39 7.03 -13.36
C MET A 85 17.39 7.15 -12.18
N VAL A 86 17.55 8.37 -11.66
CA VAL A 86 18.38 8.67 -10.48
C VAL A 86 17.82 8.00 -9.23
N LEU A 87 16.49 8.00 -9.04
CA LEU A 87 15.86 7.32 -7.91
C LEU A 87 15.88 5.79 -8.05
N GLY A 88 15.84 5.26 -9.29
CA GLY A 88 15.97 3.83 -9.57
C GLY A 88 17.38 3.28 -9.34
N ALA A 89 18.42 4.02 -9.76
CA ALA A 89 19.83 3.66 -9.58
C ALA A 89 20.31 3.71 -8.12
N VAL A 90 19.55 4.35 -7.24
CA VAL A 90 19.87 4.58 -5.81
C VAL A 90 19.14 3.59 -4.88
N ARG A 91 18.39 2.61 -5.43
CA ARG A 91 17.75 1.58 -4.61
C ARG A 91 18.77 0.56 -4.10
N SER A 92 18.96 0.53 -2.78
CA SER A 92 19.79 -0.49 -2.12
C SER A 92 19.14 -1.88 -2.22
N LEU A 93 19.94 -2.95 -2.29
CA LEU A 93 19.45 -4.35 -2.13
C LEU A 93 18.60 -4.54 -0.86
N ASP A 94 18.89 -3.76 0.20
CA ASP A 94 18.08 -3.75 1.42
C ASP A 94 16.69 -3.15 1.20
N GLN A 95 16.54 -2.14 0.32
CA GLN A 95 15.23 -1.58 -0.03
C GLN A 95 14.41 -2.57 -0.84
N GLU A 96 15.02 -3.25 -1.80
CA GLU A 96 14.35 -4.27 -2.62
C GLU A 96 13.81 -5.42 -1.76
N ALA A 97 14.51 -5.80 -0.68
CA ALA A 97 14.06 -6.83 0.24
C ALA A 97 12.91 -6.38 1.17
N LEU A 98 12.87 -5.09 1.55
CA LEU A 98 11.87 -4.55 2.48
C LEU A 98 10.57 -4.15 1.79
N LEU A 99 10.63 -3.73 0.53
CA LEU A 99 9.48 -3.23 -0.22
C LEU A 99 8.32 -4.25 -0.28
N PRO A 100 8.54 -5.55 -0.62
CA PRO A 100 7.46 -6.53 -0.66
C PRO A 100 6.73 -6.67 0.69
N HIS A 101 7.45 -6.52 1.81
CA HIS A 101 6.87 -6.61 3.15
C HIS A 101 5.99 -5.40 3.47
N LEU A 102 6.43 -4.20 3.08
CA LEU A 102 5.66 -2.98 3.25
C LEU A 102 4.41 -2.99 2.37
N GLU A 103 4.55 -3.37 1.10
CA GLU A 103 3.42 -3.55 0.19
C GLU A 103 2.43 -4.56 0.76
N ALA A 104 2.89 -5.74 1.19
CA ALA A 104 2.04 -6.79 1.77
C ALA A 104 1.19 -6.28 2.95
N LEU A 105 1.79 -5.57 3.90
CA LEU A 105 1.04 -5.01 5.04
C LEU A 105 0.02 -3.96 4.58
N VAL A 106 0.39 -3.10 3.64
CA VAL A 106 -0.50 -2.07 3.12
C VAL A 106 -1.68 -2.70 2.37
N ALA A 107 -1.46 -3.74 1.55
CA ALA A 107 -2.52 -4.51 0.92
C ALA A 107 -3.49 -5.09 1.94
N VAL A 108 -2.96 -5.72 3.00
CA VAL A 108 -3.78 -6.32 4.05
C VAL A 108 -4.63 -5.27 4.78
N VAL A 109 -4.05 -4.10 5.07
CA VAL A 109 -4.79 -2.97 5.66
C VAL A 109 -5.93 -2.51 4.74
N ILE A 110 -5.65 -2.33 3.45
CA ILE A 110 -6.66 -1.91 2.47
C ILE A 110 -7.76 -2.97 2.38
N GLY A 111 -7.40 -4.23 2.16
CA GLY A 111 -8.37 -5.33 2.03
C GLY A 111 -9.21 -5.51 3.29
N TYR A 112 -8.63 -5.35 4.48
CA TYR A 112 -9.38 -5.44 5.74
C TYR A 112 -10.37 -4.28 5.89
N VAL A 113 -9.95 -3.06 5.55
CA VAL A 113 -10.82 -1.88 5.60
C VAL A 113 -11.96 -2.01 4.60
N ASP A 114 -11.68 -2.47 3.39
CA ASP A 114 -12.71 -2.74 2.37
C ASP A 114 -13.70 -3.80 2.88
N HIS A 115 -13.22 -4.88 3.52
CA HIS A 115 -14.09 -5.89 4.13
C HIS A 115 -14.99 -5.32 5.23
N VAL A 116 -14.45 -4.48 6.12
CA VAL A 116 -15.24 -3.80 7.17
C VAL A 116 -16.24 -2.81 6.57
N MET A 117 -15.85 -2.10 5.51
CA MET A 117 -16.72 -1.18 4.78
C MET A 117 -17.88 -1.92 4.12
N ASP A 118 -17.63 -3.10 3.55
CA ASP A 118 -18.68 -3.93 2.94
C ASP A 118 -19.64 -4.50 3.99
N ASP A 119 -19.12 -4.99 5.10
CA ASP A 119 -19.91 -5.56 6.20
C ASP A 119 -20.81 -4.51 6.87
N ILE A 120 -20.25 -3.35 7.22
CA ILE A 120 -20.97 -2.29 7.94
C ILE A 120 -21.71 -1.37 6.97
N GLY A 121 -21.03 -0.89 5.93
CA GLY A 121 -21.55 0.11 5.00
C GLY A 121 -22.76 -0.35 4.21
N GLY A 122 -22.83 -1.64 3.87
CA GLY A 122 -24.00 -2.23 3.20
C GLY A 122 -25.29 -2.16 4.03
N THR A 123 -25.19 -2.05 5.36
CA THR A 123 -26.33 -1.94 6.27
C THR A 123 -26.69 -0.49 6.63
N LEU A 124 -25.69 0.39 6.68
CA LEU A 124 -25.87 1.78 7.14
C LEU A 124 -26.13 2.78 6.01
N ILE A 125 -25.69 2.48 4.78
CA ILE A 125 -25.71 3.43 3.67
C ILE A 125 -26.61 2.89 2.55
N GLY A 126 -27.75 3.53 2.31
CA GLY A 126 -28.73 3.08 1.31
C GLY A 126 -28.15 3.00 -0.11
N SER A 127 -27.30 3.97 -0.49
CA SER A 127 -26.62 3.99 -1.79
C SER A 127 -25.18 3.44 -1.77
N TYR A 128 -24.82 2.60 -0.77
CA TYR A 128 -23.44 2.13 -0.54
C TYR A 128 -22.69 1.74 -1.82
N ARG A 129 -23.25 0.81 -2.61
CA ARG A 129 -22.63 0.35 -3.86
C ARG A 129 -22.37 1.48 -4.87
N GLN A 130 -23.28 2.44 -4.98
CA GLN A 130 -23.14 3.56 -5.92
C GLN A 130 -22.03 4.52 -5.45
N VAL A 131 -21.96 4.78 -4.14
CA VAL A 131 -20.91 5.59 -3.53
C VAL A 131 -19.54 4.93 -3.68
N THR A 132 -19.40 3.65 -3.30
CA THR A 132 -18.14 2.90 -3.42
C THR A 132 -17.64 2.88 -4.87
N GLU A 133 -18.52 2.64 -5.84
CA GLU A 133 -18.19 2.67 -7.26
C GLU A 133 -17.72 4.05 -7.75
N ALA A 134 -18.41 5.12 -7.34
CA ALA A 134 -18.02 6.48 -7.72
C ALA A 134 -16.65 6.86 -7.15
N VAL A 135 -16.38 6.50 -5.90
CA VAL A 135 -15.09 6.73 -5.25
C VAL A 135 -13.98 5.90 -5.91
N ARG A 136 -14.25 4.62 -6.22
CA ARG A 136 -13.30 3.73 -6.93
C ARG A 136 -12.86 4.33 -8.26
N ARG A 137 -13.82 4.81 -9.07
CA ARG A 137 -13.52 5.47 -10.37
C ARG A 137 -12.70 6.75 -10.21
N ARG A 138 -12.94 7.53 -9.15
CA ARG A 138 -12.15 8.74 -8.88
C ARG A 138 -10.70 8.44 -8.48
N ARG A 139 -10.47 7.41 -7.65
CA ARG A 139 -9.11 6.98 -7.29
C ARG A 139 -8.29 6.67 -8.54
N VAL A 140 -8.88 5.99 -9.51
CA VAL A 140 -8.24 5.70 -10.80
C VAL A 140 -7.94 6.98 -11.60
N GLY A 141 -8.84 7.97 -11.58
CA GLY A 141 -8.72 9.20 -12.38
C GLY A 141 -7.87 10.35 -11.80
N THR A 142 -7.59 10.38 -10.48
CA THR A 142 -6.90 11.52 -9.82
C THR A 142 -5.39 11.28 -9.61
N GLY A 143 -4.87 10.10 -9.99
CA GLY A 143 -3.61 9.59 -9.45
C GLY A 143 -2.29 10.18 -9.93
N ASP A 144 -2.20 11.12 -10.89
CA ASP A 144 -0.88 11.51 -11.43
C ASP A 144 0.07 12.16 -10.40
N ALA A 145 -0.45 13.02 -9.52
CA ALA A 145 0.35 13.72 -8.51
C ALA A 145 0.63 12.84 -7.27
N ASP A 146 -0.34 12.06 -6.81
CA ASP A 146 -0.17 11.14 -5.68
C ASP A 146 0.78 9.97 -6.03
N ARG A 147 0.70 9.47 -7.29
CA ARG A 147 1.65 8.47 -7.83
C ARG A 147 3.10 8.96 -7.84
N PHE A 148 3.37 10.26 -7.82
CA PHE A 148 4.74 10.78 -7.83
C PHE A 148 5.43 10.58 -6.47
N VAL A 149 4.74 10.86 -5.36
CA VAL A 149 5.27 10.63 -4.01
C VAL A 149 5.40 9.13 -3.71
N GLU A 150 4.42 8.34 -4.16
CA GLU A 150 4.46 6.88 -4.19
C GLU A 150 5.70 6.34 -4.93
N ARG A 151 5.98 6.84 -6.14
CA ARG A 151 7.18 6.50 -6.93
C ARG A 151 8.48 6.86 -6.21
N ILE A 152 8.55 8.03 -5.55
CA ILE A 152 9.73 8.46 -4.78
C ILE A 152 9.98 7.54 -3.59
N LEU A 153 8.92 7.12 -2.89
CA LEU A 153 9.04 6.15 -1.80
C LEU A 153 9.13 4.70 -2.29
N GLY A 154 9.07 4.46 -3.61
CA GLY A 154 9.03 3.13 -4.22
C GLY A 154 7.78 2.31 -3.87
N LEU A 155 6.76 2.93 -3.27
CA LEU A 155 5.52 2.28 -2.87
C LEU A 155 4.48 2.49 -3.95
N ASN A 156 4.20 1.48 -4.76
CA ASN A 156 3.15 1.59 -5.76
C ASN A 156 1.83 1.05 -5.20
N LEU A 157 0.91 1.95 -4.82
CA LEU A 157 -0.46 1.59 -4.44
C LEU A 157 -1.30 1.30 -5.70
N THR A 158 -0.93 0.25 -6.42
CA THR A 158 -1.59 -0.13 -7.67
C THR A 158 -2.94 -0.79 -7.42
N LEU A 159 -3.77 -0.88 -8.47
CA LEU A 159 -4.98 -1.69 -8.45
C LEU A 159 -4.68 -3.16 -8.08
N GLU A 160 -3.56 -3.68 -8.57
CA GLU A 160 -3.09 -5.03 -8.23
C GLU A 160 -2.88 -5.19 -6.73
N GLN A 161 -2.32 -4.17 -6.04
CA GLN A 161 -2.12 -4.23 -4.60
C GLN A 161 -3.44 -4.23 -3.82
N VAL A 162 -4.45 -3.50 -4.31
CA VAL A 162 -5.81 -3.53 -3.74
C VAL A 162 -6.43 -4.92 -3.91
N ASP A 163 -6.36 -5.47 -5.13
CA ASP A 163 -6.92 -6.79 -5.44
C ASP A 163 -6.22 -7.90 -4.66
N ARG A 164 -4.90 -7.79 -4.46
CA ARG A 164 -4.08 -8.71 -3.66
C ARG A 164 -4.53 -8.73 -2.18
N GLY A 165 -4.76 -7.56 -1.60
CA GLY A 165 -5.30 -7.44 -0.25
C GLY A 165 -6.72 -8.03 -0.11
N SER A 166 -7.58 -7.72 -1.09
CA SER A 166 -8.95 -8.27 -1.14
C SER A 166 -8.95 -9.80 -1.23
N ALA A 167 -8.11 -10.38 -2.10
CA ALA A 167 -7.97 -11.82 -2.25
C ALA A 167 -7.46 -12.50 -0.95
N PHE A 168 -6.53 -11.85 -0.25
CA PHE A 168 -6.07 -12.33 1.04
C PHE A 168 -7.22 -12.42 2.06
N VAL A 169 -7.93 -11.32 2.25
CA VAL A 169 -9.03 -11.25 3.22
C VAL A 169 -10.15 -12.23 2.87
N ALA A 170 -10.58 -12.24 1.60
CA ALA A 170 -11.60 -13.17 1.12
C ALA A 170 -11.19 -14.63 1.38
N GLY A 171 -9.95 -14.98 1.07
CA GLY A 171 -9.44 -16.32 1.31
C GLY A 171 -9.39 -16.71 2.78
N VAL A 172 -9.01 -15.78 3.67
CA VAL A 172 -9.03 -16.04 5.13
C VAL A 172 -10.46 -16.23 5.62
N VAL A 173 -11.37 -15.33 5.26
CA VAL A 173 -12.78 -15.37 5.68
C VAL A 173 -13.47 -16.64 5.18
N GLU A 174 -13.21 -17.06 3.94
CA GLU A 174 -13.76 -18.31 3.39
C GLU A 174 -13.32 -19.54 4.21
N ARG A 175 -12.09 -19.56 4.71
CA ARG A 175 -11.51 -20.72 5.41
C ARG A 175 -11.75 -20.72 6.92
N SER A 176 -11.81 -19.55 7.54
CA SER A 176 -11.81 -19.42 9.00
C SER A 176 -12.80 -18.38 9.54
N GLY A 177 -13.65 -17.81 8.68
CA GLY A 177 -14.60 -16.76 9.05
C GLY A 177 -13.94 -15.44 9.44
N THR A 178 -14.78 -14.47 9.82
CA THR A 178 -14.33 -13.15 10.29
C THR A 178 -13.52 -13.24 11.59
N ASP A 179 -13.84 -14.20 12.46
CA ASP A 179 -13.06 -14.46 13.68
C ASP A 179 -11.62 -14.88 13.35
N GLY A 180 -11.43 -15.69 12.31
CA GLY A 180 -10.11 -16.05 11.80
C GLY A 180 -9.34 -14.84 11.31
N LEU A 181 -10.00 -13.95 10.56
CA LEU A 181 -9.40 -12.69 10.09
C LEU A 181 -9.01 -11.78 11.25
N GLY A 182 -9.83 -11.71 12.31
CA GLY A 182 -9.58 -10.89 13.50
C GLY A 182 -8.26 -11.22 14.21
N ARG A 183 -7.70 -12.41 14.00
CA ARG A 183 -6.41 -12.82 14.57
C ARG A 183 -5.22 -12.01 14.04
N LEU A 184 -5.35 -11.32 12.90
CA LEU A 184 -4.36 -10.33 12.42
C LEU A 184 -3.98 -9.33 13.53
N TRP A 185 -4.93 -8.99 14.39
CA TRP A 185 -4.78 -7.97 15.41
C TRP A 185 -4.45 -8.52 16.80
N ALA A 186 -4.18 -9.82 16.94
CA ALA A 186 -3.82 -10.41 18.22
C ALA A 186 -2.34 -10.23 18.60
N GLY A 187 -1.44 -10.00 17.63
CA GLY A 187 -0.03 -9.77 17.92
C GLY A 187 0.82 -9.56 16.67
N ALA A 188 2.06 -9.07 16.86
CA ALA A 188 2.99 -8.78 15.77
C ALA A 188 3.32 -10.01 14.92
N GLN A 189 3.41 -11.17 15.56
CA GLN A 189 3.66 -12.46 14.93
C GLN A 189 2.52 -12.88 13.99
N ASN A 190 1.32 -12.33 14.15
CA ASN A 190 0.18 -12.66 13.29
C ASN A 190 0.10 -11.80 12.04
N LEU A 191 1.00 -10.83 11.86
CA LEU A 191 1.08 -10.09 10.61
C LEU A 191 1.56 -11.04 9.48
N PRO A 192 0.95 -10.99 8.28
CA PRO A 192 1.30 -11.88 7.18
C PRO A 192 2.61 -11.44 6.51
N THR A 193 3.33 -12.42 6.00
CA THR A 193 4.45 -12.22 5.07
C THR A 193 3.93 -11.98 3.64
N PRO A 194 4.76 -11.48 2.70
CA PRO A 194 4.33 -11.27 1.31
C PRO A 194 3.74 -12.53 0.67
N SER A 195 4.40 -13.68 0.83
CA SER A 195 3.94 -14.96 0.28
C SER A 195 2.65 -15.45 0.92
N GLU A 196 2.39 -15.08 2.17
CA GLU A 196 1.16 -15.40 2.88
C GLU A 196 -0.01 -14.54 2.45
N VAL A 197 0.23 -13.30 2.03
CA VAL A 197 -0.79 -12.48 1.38
C VAL A 197 -1.23 -13.13 0.06
N ASP A 198 -0.29 -13.70 -0.70
CA ASP A 198 -0.59 -14.40 -1.95
C ASP A 198 -1.25 -15.77 -1.74
N ALA A 199 -0.96 -16.41 -0.62
CA ALA A 199 -1.49 -17.72 -0.25
C ALA A 199 -2.03 -17.72 1.18
N PRO A 200 -3.28 -17.29 1.42
CA PRO A 200 -3.76 -17.02 2.77
C PRO A 200 -3.96 -18.29 3.62
N GLY A 201 -3.96 -19.46 2.98
CA GLY A 201 -3.87 -20.74 3.68
C GLY A 201 -2.53 -20.94 4.41
N LEU A 202 -1.41 -20.42 3.88
CA LEU A 202 -0.11 -20.46 4.56
C LEU A 202 -0.14 -19.64 5.84
N TRP A 203 -0.78 -18.48 5.80
CA TRP A 203 -0.95 -17.62 6.96
C TRP A 203 -1.71 -18.33 8.07
N LEU A 204 -2.88 -18.88 7.74
CA LEU A 204 -3.71 -19.64 8.69
C LEU A 204 -2.93 -20.81 9.30
N ALA A 205 -2.29 -21.61 8.46
CA ALA A 205 -1.50 -22.76 8.90
C ALA A 205 -0.39 -22.34 9.87
N ARG A 206 0.28 -21.20 9.62
CA ARG A 206 1.35 -20.70 10.50
C ARG A 206 0.82 -20.24 11.84
N ILE A 207 -0.26 -19.46 11.88
CA ILE A 207 -0.79 -18.92 13.14
C ILE A 207 -1.47 -19.99 13.99
N ASP A 208 -1.85 -21.14 13.40
CA ASP A 208 -2.39 -22.30 14.11
C ASP A 208 -1.33 -23.18 14.77
N LEU A 209 -0.04 -22.93 14.50
CA LEU A 209 1.02 -23.65 15.19
C LEU A 209 1.06 -23.23 16.66
N PRO A 210 1.15 -24.18 17.60
CA PRO A 210 1.37 -23.86 19.00
C PRO A 210 2.71 -23.13 19.14
N ASP A 211 2.77 -22.14 20.04
CA ASP A 211 4.02 -21.45 20.35
C ASP A 211 5.07 -22.50 20.75
N PRO A 212 6.30 -22.41 20.23
CA PRO A 212 7.37 -23.29 20.66
C PRO A 212 7.56 -23.12 22.18
N PRO A 213 7.86 -24.20 22.92
CA PRO A 213 8.10 -24.11 24.35
C PRO A 213 9.17 -23.05 24.63
N GLN A 214 8.83 -22.08 25.49
CA GLN A 214 9.77 -21.06 25.95
C GLN A 214 10.93 -21.78 26.69
N PRO A 215 12.20 -21.45 26.39
CA PRO A 215 13.35 -22.09 27.03
C PRO A 215 13.42 -21.81 28.54
#